data_AF-A0A428SA56-F1
#
_entry.id   AF-A0A428SA56-F1
#
_cell.length_a   1.000
_cell.length_b   1.000
_cell.length_c   1.000
_cell.angle_alpha   90.00
_cell.angle_beta   90.00
_cell.angle_gamma   90.00
#
_symmetry.space_group_name_H-M   'P 1'
#
loop_
_entity.id
_entity.type
_entity.pdbx_description
1 polymer ?
#
loop_
_entity_poly.entity_id
_entity_poly.type
_entity_poly.pdbx_seq_one_letter_code
_entity_poly.pdbx_strand_id
1 'polypeptide(L)'
;MRKFITVHPEYSDMSPWTGRETADIVYFDRKRALTTHLVDKGYLDRTAWLTKKPLYMIEVKATTGHSRTPFYMSKRQYQRMQENTNTTLSPMVSPVIYLVARVSNVDKPNVEVKLYVDPEKLRQEGSLVFTGETWSVVPGPGAG
;
A
#
# COMPACT_ATOMS: atom_id res chain seq x y z
N MET A 1 2.38 13.46 -10.61
CA MET A 1 2.21 12.52 -11.75
C MET A 1 1.04 12.86 -12.68
N ARG A 2 -0.15 13.29 -12.21
CA ARG A 2 -1.30 13.55 -13.12
C ARG A 2 -1.19 14.77 -14.06
N LYS A 3 -0.31 15.73 -13.77
CA LYS A 3 -0.01 16.86 -14.67
C LYS A 3 0.60 16.45 -16.03
N PHE A 4 1.04 15.21 -16.16
CA PHE A 4 1.62 14.66 -17.39
C PHE A 4 0.63 13.79 -18.17
N ILE A 5 -0.60 13.60 -17.69
CA ILE A 5 -1.61 12.76 -18.33
C ILE A 5 -2.50 13.56 -19.28
N THR A 6 -2.69 14.86 -19.02
CA THR A 6 -3.51 15.77 -19.84
C THR A 6 -2.95 16.03 -21.25
N VAL A 7 -1.73 15.56 -21.55
CA VAL A 7 -1.15 15.56 -22.90
C VAL A 7 -1.76 14.47 -23.79
N HIS A 8 -2.39 13.45 -23.21
CA HIS A 8 -3.09 12.41 -23.95
C HIS A 8 -4.52 12.89 -24.30
N PRO A 9 -4.96 12.79 -25.57
CA PRO A 9 -6.26 13.33 -26.01
C PRO A 9 -7.47 12.82 -25.22
N GLU A 10 -7.45 11.57 -24.76
CA GLU A 10 -8.56 10.99 -23.97
C GLU A 10 -8.65 11.54 -22.53
N TYR A 11 -7.66 12.30 -22.08
CA TYR A 11 -7.58 12.84 -20.71
C TYR A 11 -7.31 14.35 -20.70
N SER A 12 -7.44 15.03 -21.83
CA SER A 12 -7.11 16.45 -21.98
C SER A 12 -8.04 17.37 -21.18
N ASP A 13 -9.25 16.91 -20.86
CA ASP A 13 -10.26 17.61 -20.07
C ASP A 13 -10.18 17.30 -18.57
N MET A 14 -9.21 16.48 -18.13
CA MET A 14 -9.09 16.09 -16.74
C MET A 14 -8.61 17.26 -15.88
N SER A 15 -9.49 17.75 -15.01
CA SER A 15 -9.17 18.81 -14.04
C SER A 15 -7.99 18.43 -13.13
N PRO A 16 -7.13 19.40 -12.74
CA PRO A 16 -6.07 19.17 -11.78
C PRO A 16 -6.63 18.62 -10.48
N TRP A 17 -6.08 17.49 -10.03
CA TRP A 17 -6.50 16.92 -8.75
C TRP A 17 -5.86 17.67 -7.58
N THR A 18 -6.69 18.33 -6.77
CA THR A 18 -6.27 19.09 -5.57
C THR A 18 -6.42 18.30 -4.27
N GLY A 19 -6.83 17.04 -4.36
CA GLY A 19 -7.01 16.18 -3.18
C GLY A 19 -5.70 15.75 -2.53
N ARG A 20 -5.80 15.14 -1.36
CA ARG A 20 -4.65 14.65 -0.59
C ARG A 20 -4.28 13.23 -1.04
N GLU A 21 -3.08 13.04 -1.60
CA GLU A 21 -2.60 11.70 -2.07
C GLU A 21 -2.68 10.68 -0.93
N THR A 22 -3.47 9.62 -1.14
CA THR A 22 -3.84 8.65 -0.10
C THR A 22 -3.08 7.35 -0.21
N ALA A 23 -3.11 6.74 -1.38
CA ALA A 23 -2.28 5.62 -1.79
C ALA A 23 -2.07 5.73 -3.31
N ASP A 24 -1.15 4.95 -3.87
CA ASP A 24 -0.94 4.91 -5.33
C ASP A 24 -2.21 4.48 -6.07
N ILE A 25 -2.96 3.53 -5.51
CA ILE A 25 -4.27 3.10 -6.02
C ILE A 25 -5.28 3.04 -4.88
N VAL A 26 -6.45 3.65 -5.10
CA VAL A 26 -7.62 3.53 -4.23
C VAL A 26 -8.73 2.84 -5.01
N TYR A 27 -9.17 1.67 -4.55
CA TYR A 27 -10.13 0.85 -5.27
C TYR A 27 -11.28 0.43 -4.35
N PHE A 28 -12.49 0.94 -4.60
CA PHE A 28 -13.67 0.53 -3.86
C PHE A 28 -14.30 -0.71 -4.50
N ASP A 29 -14.18 -1.86 -3.84
CA ASP A 29 -14.52 -3.15 -4.42
C ASP A 29 -16.02 -3.47 -4.32
N ARG A 30 -16.84 -2.65 -4.98
CA ARG A 30 -18.32 -2.75 -4.94
C ARG A 30 -18.85 -4.10 -5.39
N LYS A 31 -18.14 -4.73 -6.32
CA LYS A 31 -18.47 -6.05 -6.91
C LYS A 31 -17.76 -7.21 -6.21
N ARG A 32 -16.87 -6.94 -5.24
CA ARG A 32 -16.06 -7.93 -4.51
C ARG A 32 -15.09 -8.71 -5.40
N ALA A 33 -14.74 -8.17 -6.57
CA ALA A 33 -13.91 -8.88 -7.54
C ALA A 33 -12.49 -9.11 -7.00
N LEU A 34 -11.89 -8.07 -6.40
CA LEU A 34 -10.57 -8.18 -5.80
C LEU A 34 -10.63 -8.97 -4.49
N THR A 35 -11.66 -8.76 -3.66
CA THR A 35 -11.86 -9.51 -2.42
C THR A 35 -12.01 -11.00 -2.66
N THR A 36 -12.85 -11.42 -3.60
CA THR A 36 -13.00 -12.82 -3.99
C THR A 36 -11.68 -13.39 -4.47
N HIS A 37 -10.94 -12.67 -5.33
CA HIS A 37 -9.64 -13.13 -5.81
C HIS A 37 -8.62 -13.32 -4.68
N LEU A 38 -8.54 -12.39 -3.73
CA LEU A 38 -7.63 -12.46 -2.59
C LEU A 38 -8.01 -13.58 -1.62
N VAL A 39 -9.31 -13.85 -1.43
CA VAL A 39 -9.79 -15.00 -0.66
C VAL A 39 -9.41 -16.32 -1.34
N ASP A 40 -9.63 -16.44 -2.65
CA ASP A 40 -9.33 -17.67 -3.39
C ASP A 40 -7.83 -17.97 -3.44
N LYS A 41 -6.98 -16.94 -3.38
CA LYS A 41 -5.52 -17.06 -3.27
C LYS A 41 -5.01 -17.23 -1.83
N GLY A 42 -5.90 -17.21 -0.83
CA GLY A 42 -5.54 -17.40 0.58
C GLY A 42 -4.91 -16.18 1.27
N TYR A 43 -4.98 -14.99 0.65
CA TYR A 43 -4.54 -13.74 1.29
C TYR A 43 -5.52 -13.20 2.32
N LEU A 44 -6.80 -13.55 2.19
CA LEU A 44 -7.87 -13.14 3.09
C LEU A 44 -8.64 -14.36 3.58
N ASP A 45 -9.04 -14.35 4.85
CA ASP A 45 -9.91 -15.38 5.39
C ASP A 45 -11.26 -15.40 4.67
N ARG A 46 -11.67 -16.58 4.21
CA ARG A 46 -12.90 -16.75 3.42
C ARG A 46 -14.13 -16.36 4.23
N THR A 47 -14.22 -16.81 5.48
CA THR A 47 -15.42 -16.59 6.31
C THR A 47 -15.60 -15.13 6.72
N ALA A 48 -14.50 -14.43 6.98
CA ALA A 48 -14.52 -13.04 7.40
C ALA A 48 -14.79 -12.06 6.23
N TRP A 49 -14.33 -12.37 5.01
CA TRP A 49 -14.24 -11.38 3.93
C TRP A 49 -15.19 -11.57 2.75
N LEU A 50 -15.72 -12.76 2.48
CA LEU A 50 -16.48 -13.03 1.24
C LEU A 50 -17.78 -12.19 1.10
N THR A 51 -18.33 -11.72 2.22
CA THR A 51 -19.53 -10.87 2.26
C THR A 51 -19.22 -9.37 2.31
N LYS A 52 -17.95 -8.98 2.52
CA LYS A 52 -17.54 -7.60 2.70
C LYS A 52 -17.25 -6.92 1.36
N LYS A 53 -17.36 -5.58 1.35
CA LYS A 53 -17.05 -4.72 0.20
C LYS A 53 -16.03 -3.65 0.63
N PRO A 54 -14.76 -4.01 0.78
CA PRO A 54 -13.76 -3.09 1.31
C PRO A 54 -13.39 -1.98 0.33
N LEU A 55 -12.88 -0.89 0.90
CA LEU A 55 -12.03 0.07 0.18
C LEU A 55 -10.58 -0.41 0.27
N TYR A 56 -9.96 -0.68 -0.87
CA TYR A 56 -8.54 -1.01 -0.94
C TYR A 56 -7.70 0.26 -1.09
N MET A 57 -6.69 0.39 -0.24
CA MET A 57 -5.59 1.34 -0.37
C MET A 57 -4.32 0.55 -0.70
N ILE A 58 -3.82 0.71 -1.93
CA ILE A 58 -2.73 -0.10 -2.47
C ILE A 58 -1.53 0.80 -2.72
N GLU A 59 -0.43 0.48 -2.05
CA GLU A 59 0.88 1.07 -2.32
C GLU A 59 1.69 0.14 -3.23
N VAL A 60 2.26 0.66 -4.31
CA VAL A 60 3.07 -0.11 -5.25
C VAL A 60 4.54 0.16 -4.99
N LYS A 61 5.33 -0.91 -4.83
CA LYS A 61 6.78 -0.82 -4.57
C LYS A 61 7.54 -1.64 -5.59
N ALA A 62 8.11 -0.97 -6.58
CA ALA A 62 8.87 -1.56 -7.67
C ALA A 62 10.38 -1.52 -7.40
N THR A 63 11.11 -2.60 -7.73
CA THR A 63 12.59 -2.60 -7.79
C THR A 63 13.09 -3.46 -8.95
N THR A 64 14.27 -3.11 -9.46
CA THR A 64 15.06 -3.95 -10.38
C THR A 64 15.66 -5.18 -9.69
N GLY A 65 15.91 -5.09 -8.39
CA GLY A 65 16.30 -6.22 -7.53
C GLY A 65 15.19 -7.28 -7.36
N HIS A 66 15.60 -8.47 -6.91
CA HIS A 66 14.71 -9.60 -6.62
C HIS A 66 13.81 -9.36 -5.40
N SER A 67 12.90 -10.28 -5.11
CA SER A 67 11.90 -10.15 -4.02
C SER A 67 12.45 -9.90 -2.61
N ARG A 68 13.68 -10.32 -2.30
CA ARG A 68 14.35 -10.03 -1.01
C ARG A 68 15.07 -8.68 -0.94
N THR A 69 15.11 -7.92 -2.05
CA THR A 69 15.72 -6.59 -2.04
C THR A 69 14.84 -5.66 -1.21
N PRO A 70 15.41 -4.95 -0.21
CA PRO A 70 14.67 -3.98 0.58
C PRO A 70 13.95 -2.97 -0.31
N PHE A 71 12.80 -2.50 0.14
CA PHE A 71 12.03 -1.46 -0.54
C PHE A 71 11.69 -0.34 0.43
N TYR A 72 11.57 0.87 -0.10
CA TYR A 72 11.40 2.06 0.70
C TYR A 72 9.93 2.40 0.88
N MET A 73 9.57 2.72 2.12
CA MET A 73 8.29 3.27 2.49
C MET A 73 8.52 4.63 3.14
N SER A 74 7.82 5.66 2.67
CA SER A 74 7.91 6.97 3.32
C SER A 74 7.29 6.93 4.72
N LYS A 75 7.73 7.81 5.61
CA LYS A 75 7.12 8.01 6.93
C LYS A 75 5.59 8.12 6.87
N ARG A 76 5.05 8.80 5.86
CA ARG A 76 3.61 8.97 5.68
C ARG A 76 2.89 7.68 5.30
N GLN A 77 3.46 6.88 4.41
CA GLN A 77 2.92 5.56 4.06
C GLN A 77 2.97 4.61 5.27
N TYR A 78 4.06 4.69 6.05
CA TYR A 78 4.21 3.96 7.30
C TYR A 78 3.12 4.32 8.33
N GLN A 79 2.84 5.62 8.54
CA GLN A 79 1.75 6.05 9.41
C GLN A 79 0.39 5.56 8.91
N ARG A 80 0.13 5.64 7.60
CA ARG A 80 -1.15 5.20 7.02
C ARG A 80 -1.40 3.71 7.21
N MET A 81 -0.40 2.85 7.03
CA MET A 81 -0.60 1.42 7.28
C MET A 81 -0.95 1.15 8.75
N GLN A 82 -0.39 1.92 9.70
CA GLN A 82 -0.71 1.79 11.12
C GLN A 82 -2.13 2.26 11.43
N GLU A 83 -2.60 3.35 10.81
CA GLU A 83 -3.96 3.87 10.98
C GLU A 83 -5.03 2.94 10.41
N ASN A 84 -4.69 2.14 9.39
CA ASN A 84 -5.63 1.29 8.65
C ASN A 84 -5.50 -0.21 9.01
N THR A 85 -4.70 -0.55 10.02
CA THR A 85 -4.74 -1.89 10.62
C THR A 85 -6.03 -2.04 11.42
N ASN A 86 -6.64 -3.22 11.40
CA ASN A 86 -7.85 -3.53 12.17
C ASN A 86 -9.10 -2.65 11.89
N THR A 87 -9.17 -1.93 10.76
CA THR A 87 -10.38 -1.14 10.38
C THR A 87 -11.61 -2.02 10.06
N THR A 88 -11.50 -3.33 10.25
CA THR A 88 -12.54 -4.36 10.19
C THR A 88 -13.59 -4.30 11.29
N LEU A 89 -13.41 -3.47 12.34
CA LEU A 89 -14.19 -3.58 13.57
C LEU A 89 -15.43 -2.66 13.68
N SER A 90 -15.65 -1.72 12.74
CA SER A 90 -16.87 -0.89 12.77
C SER A 90 -17.93 -1.41 11.79
N PRO A 91 -19.11 -1.87 12.27
CA PRO A 91 -20.20 -2.31 11.40
C PRO A 91 -20.85 -1.18 10.60
N MET A 92 -20.57 0.09 10.93
CA MET A 92 -21.16 1.27 10.27
C MET A 92 -20.34 1.78 9.08
N VAL A 93 -19.11 1.29 8.87
CA VAL A 93 -18.20 1.78 7.82
C VAL A 93 -17.71 0.62 6.97
N SER A 94 -17.60 0.83 5.65
CA SER A 94 -16.98 -0.17 4.77
C SER A 94 -15.53 -0.41 5.23
N PRO A 95 -15.10 -1.67 5.41
CA PRO A 95 -13.77 -1.95 5.93
C PRO A 95 -12.71 -1.42 4.96
N VAL A 96 -11.62 -0.88 5.49
CA VAL A 96 -10.47 -0.48 4.68
C VAL A 96 -9.44 -1.61 4.73
N ILE A 97 -8.89 -1.99 3.58
CA ILE A 97 -7.73 -2.88 3.49
C ILE A 97 -6.56 -2.08 2.93
N TYR A 98 -5.53 -1.91 3.74
CA TYR A 98 -4.24 -1.40 3.30
C TYR A 98 -3.35 -2.56 2.86
N LEU A 99 -2.77 -2.48 1.65
CA LEU A 99 -1.84 -3.50 1.16
C LEU A 99 -0.69 -2.90 0.37
N VAL A 100 0.45 -3.58 0.40
CA VAL A 100 1.60 -3.26 -0.46
C VAL A 100 1.68 -4.29 -1.58
N ALA A 101 1.63 -3.83 -2.83
CA ALA A 101 1.94 -4.61 -4.01
C ALA A 101 3.43 -4.45 -4.32
N ARG A 102 4.22 -5.46 -3.95
CA ARG A 102 5.65 -5.52 -4.21
C ARG A 102 5.89 -6.11 -5.59
N VAL A 103 6.49 -5.32 -6.47
CA VAL A 103 6.90 -5.74 -7.81
C VAL A 103 8.43 -5.79 -7.85
N SER A 104 8.99 -6.95 -8.20
CA SER A 104 10.43 -7.19 -8.22
C SER A 104 10.88 -7.62 -9.61
N ASN A 105 12.17 -7.47 -9.90
CA ASN A 105 12.78 -7.79 -11.20
C ASN A 105 12.13 -7.03 -12.38
N VAL A 106 11.71 -5.76 -12.19
CA VAL A 106 10.96 -5.01 -13.22
C VAL A 106 11.73 -4.76 -14.52
N ASP A 107 13.05 -4.89 -14.49
CA ASP A 107 13.95 -4.77 -15.63
C ASP A 107 14.37 -6.12 -16.23
N LYS A 108 13.74 -7.23 -15.80
CA LYS A 108 14.05 -8.59 -16.24
C LYS A 108 12.81 -9.30 -16.78
N PRO A 109 12.98 -10.39 -17.55
CA PRO A 109 11.84 -11.17 -18.06
C PRO A 109 10.97 -11.82 -16.97
N ASN A 110 11.53 -12.07 -15.79
CA ASN A 110 10.89 -12.76 -14.68
C ASN A 110 10.36 -11.79 -13.61
N VAL A 111 9.45 -10.90 -14.00
CA VAL A 111 8.79 -9.98 -13.07
C VAL A 111 7.98 -10.78 -12.04
N GLU A 112 8.18 -10.47 -10.76
CA GLU A 112 7.47 -11.09 -9.64
C GLU A 112 6.56 -10.08 -8.95
N VAL A 113 5.36 -10.52 -8.57
CA VAL A 113 4.43 -9.73 -7.77
C VAL A 113 4.13 -10.46 -6.46
N LYS A 114 4.31 -9.78 -5.33
CA LYS A 114 3.91 -10.25 -4.01
C LYS A 114 3.03 -9.23 -3.32
N LEU A 115 1.92 -9.68 -2.75
CA LEU A 115 1.02 -8.83 -1.99
C LEU A 115 1.28 -9.00 -0.50
N TYR A 116 1.41 -7.88 0.20
CA TYR A 116 1.46 -7.80 1.65
C TYR A 116 0.17 -7.13 2.14
N VAL A 117 -0.83 -7.96 2.44
CA VAL A 117 -2.10 -7.49 3.01
C VAL A 117 -1.92 -7.23 4.50
N ASP A 118 -2.39 -6.07 4.97
CA ASP A 118 -2.20 -5.59 6.34
C ASP A 118 -0.70 -5.61 6.75
N PRO A 119 0.13 -4.75 6.12
CA PRO A 119 1.57 -4.74 6.38
C PRO A 119 1.91 -4.36 7.83
N GLU A 120 1.02 -3.70 8.56
CA GLU A 120 1.20 -3.43 10.00
C GLU A 120 1.03 -4.72 10.82
N LYS A 121 0.01 -5.55 10.55
CA LYS A 121 -0.10 -6.87 11.15
C LYS A 121 1.13 -7.74 10.86
N LEU A 122 1.58 -7.76 9.60
CA LEU A 122 2.78 -8.50 9.21
C LEU A 122 4.05 -7.96 9.91
N ARG A 123 4.11 -6.67 10.22
CA ARG A 123 5.19 -6.07 11.03
C ARG A 123 5.14 -6.57 12.47
N GLN A 124 3.95 -6.58 13.09
CA GLN A 124 3.75 -7.06 14.46
C GLN A 124 4.10 -8.55 14.60
N GLU A 125 3.82 -9.35 13.57
CA GLU A 125 4.17 -10.78 13.49
C GLU A 125 5.63 -11.04 13.11
N GLY A 126 6.41 -10.02 12.76
CA GLY A 126 7.80 -10.16 12.31
C GLY A 126 7.96 -10.68 10.87
N SER A 127 6.86 -10.89 10.13
CA SER A 127 6.87 -11.29 8.71
C SER A 127 7.35 -10.18 7.78
N LEU A 128 7.21 -8.91 8.20
CA LEU A 128 7.85 -7.76 7.58
C LEU A 128 8.71 -7.02 8.62
N VAL A 129 10.00 -6.84 8.31
CA VAL A 129 10.92 -6.11 9.18
C VAL A 129 11.04 -4.67 8.66
N PHE A 130 10.66 -3.71 9.50
CA PHE A 130 10.79 -2.29 9.21
C PHE A 130 11.98 -1.74 9.99
N THR A 131 13.00 -1.29 9.26
CA THR A 131 14.16 -0.59 9.83
C THR A 131 13.91 0.91 9.74
N GLY A 132 14.02 1.62 10.87
CA GLY A 132 13.73 3.05 10.93
C GLY A 132 14.65 3.91 10.04
N GLU A 133 14.19 5.11 9.70
CA GLU A 133 15.05 6.15 9.11
C GLU A 133 16.07 6.58 10.17
N THR A 134 17.36 6.35 9.93
CA THR A 134 18.44 6.81 10.81
C THR A 134 18.55 8.33 10.73
N TRP A 135 17.99 9.03 11.71
CA TRP A 135 18.34 10.43 12.00
C TRP A 135 19.01 10.47 13.37
N SER A 136 20.33 10.69 13.40
CA SER A 136 21.10 10.91 14.63
C SER A 136 21.37 12.40 14.80
N VAL A 137 20.96 12.96 15.95
CA VAL A 137 21.28 14.33 16.36
C VAL A 137 22.24 14.23 17.55
N VAL A 138 23.39 14.91 17.46
CA VAL A 138 24.32 15.08 18.57
C VAL A 138 24.53 16.58 18.83
N PRO A 139 24.70 17.01 20.09
CA PRO A 139 25.03 18.41 20.39
C PRO A 139 26.35 18.83 19.71
N GLY A 140 26.38 20.02 19.12
CA GLY A 140 27.61 20.64 18.64
C GLY A 140 28.41 21.30 19.78
N PRO A 141 29.69 21.66 19.58
CA PRO A 141 30.58 22.19 20.62
C PRO A 141 30.09 23.46 21.35
N GLY A 142 29.05 24.13 20.86
CA GLY A 142 28.47 25.34 21.45
C GLY A 142 27.10 25.14 22.11
N ALA A 143 26.65 23.90 22.35
CA ALA A 143 25.37 23.60 23.00
C ALA A 143 25.49 23.49 24.54
N GLY A 144 26.41 24.25 25.14
CA GLY A 144 26.61 24.37 26.59
C GLY A 144 26.22 25.75 27.10
#